data_AF-A0AAD7HSR8-F1
#
_entry.id   AF-A0AAD7HSR8-F1
#
_cell.length_a   1.000
_cell.length_b   1.000
_cell.length_c   1.000
_cell.angle_alpha   90.00
_cell.angle_beta   90.00
_cell.angle_gamma   90.00
#
_symmetry.space_group_name_H-M   'P 1'
#
loop_
_entity.id
_entity.type
_entity.pdbx_description
1 polymer ?
#
loop_
_entity_poly.entity_id
_entity_poly.type
_entity_poly.pdbx_seq_one_letter_code
_entity_poly.pdbx_strand_id
1 'polypeptide(L)'
;MLPAPNVKGEGDWAAAVTKARAFTAQLTLDEKIKVTTGVDVLGRCVGNTGTIPRLGWKGFCLDSPLGVRLADFASAFPAGINCRVRG
;
A
#
# COMPACT_ATOMS: atom_id res chain seq x y z
N MET A 1 -16.42 -18.02 -3.21
CA MET A 1 -15.70 -19.14 -2.56
C MET A 1 -15.24 -18.65 -1.19
N LEU A 2 -15.62 -19.36 -0.12
CA LEU A 2 -15.26 -19.03 1.25
C LEU A 2 -14.64 -20.28 1.91
N PRO A 3 -13.69 -20.12 2.85
CA PRO A 3 -13.18 -18.85 3.39
C PRO A 3 -12.11 -18.18 2.49
N ALA A 4 -11.78 -16.92 2.79
CA ALA A 4 -10.65 -16.23 2.16
C ALA A 4 -9.33 -16.96 2.52
N PRO A 5 -8.45 -17.22 1.53
CA PRO A 5 -7.21 -17.93 1.78
C PRO A 5 -6.24 -17.10 2.61
N ASN A 6 -5.55 -17.74 3.56
CA ASN A 6 -4.49 -17.10 4.31
C ASN A 6 -3.24 -16.92 3.44
N VAL A 7 -2.58 -15.76 3.58
CA VAL A 7 -1.28 -15.51 2.94
C VAL A 7 -0.27 -16.53 3.47
N LYS A 8 0.47 -17.23 2.59
CA LYS A 8 1.48 -18.23 2.98
C LYS A 8 2.93 -17.74 2.86
N GLY A 9 3.20 -16.81 1.95
CA GLY A 9 4.56 -16.36 1.64
C GLY A 9 5.28 -17.32 0.70
N GLU A 10 4.67 -17.57 -0.46
CA GLU A 10 5.20 -18.49 -1.48
C GLU A 10 6.12 -17.75 -2.46
N GLY A 11 7.09 -18.47 -3.03
CA GLY A 11 8.06 -17.92 -3.98
C GLY A 11 8.84 -16.73 -3.43
N ASP A 12 9.01 -15.70 -4.26
CA ASP A 12 9.79 -14.50 -3.94
C ASP A 12 9.22 -13.69 -2.76
N TRP A 13 7.97 -13.96 -2.34
CA TRP A 13 7.31 -13.26 -1.24
C TRP A 13 7.63 -13.82 0.15
N ALA A 14 8.33 -14.97 0.25
CA ALA A 14 8.60 -15.64 1.53
C ALA A 14 9.25 -14.70 2.55
N ALA A 15 10.32 -14.00 2.16
CA ALA A 15 11.03 -13.07 3.05
C ALA A 15 10.17 -11.87 3.46
N ALA A 16 9.36 -11.34 2.54
CA ALA A 16 8.48 -10.21 2.80
C ALA A 16 7.37 -10.59 3.79
N VAL A 17 6.75 -11.76 3.61
CA VAL A 17 5.70 -12.27 4.50
C VAL A 17 6.24 -12.57 5.89
N THR A 18 7.45 -13.12 6.02
CA THR A 18 8.09 -13.31 7.33
C THR A 18 8.24 -11.99 8.09
N LYS A 19 8.74 -10.94 7.42
CA LYS A 19 8.87 -9.61 8.02
C LYS A 19 7.51 -9.00 8.38
N ALA A 20 6.52 -9.13 7.50
CA ALA A 20 5.18 -8.64 7.73
C ALA A 20 4.52 -9.32 8.95
N ARG A 21 4.68 -10.63 9.11
CA ARG A 21 4.21 -11.35 10.30
C ARG A 21 4.88 -10.87 11.58
N ALA A 22 6.20 -10.70 11.57
CA ALA A 22 6.95 -10.21 12.73
C ALA A 22 6.53 -8.79 13.13
N PHE A 23 6.25 -7.92 12.16
CA PHE A 23 5.76 -6.56 12.41
C PHE A 23 4.32 -6.58 12.93
N THR A 24 3.41 -7.26 12.23
CA THR A 24 1.97 -7.32 12.59
C THR A 24 1.70 -8.01 13.92
N ALA A 25 2.59 -8.91 14.36
CA ALA A 25 2.52 -9.54 15.68
C ALA A 25 2.72 -8.54 16.83
N GLN A 26 3.42 -7.42 16.60
CA GLN A 26 3.63 -6.37 17.60
C GLN A 26 2.46 -5.39 17.70
N LEU A 27 1.48 -5.48 16.80
CA LEU A 27 0.37 -4.52 16.69
C LEU A 27 -0.79 -4.87 17.63
N THR A 28 -1.35 -3.85 18.27
CA THR A 28 -2.67 -3.96 18.91
C THR A 28 -3.77 -4.12 17.87
N LEU A 29 -4.98 -4.49 18.29
CA LEU A 29 -6.12 -4.60 17.38
C LEU A 29 -6.42 -3.26 16.67
N ASP A 30 -6.43 -2.16 17.43
CA ASP A 30 -6.66 -0.82 16.86
C ASP A 30 -5.56 -0.41 15.88
N GLU A 31 -4.30 -0.76 16.17
CA GLU A 31 -3.19 -0.51 15.26
C GLU A 31 -3.32 -1.31 13.96
N LYS A 32 -3.83 -2.56 14.02
CA LYS A 32 -4.13 -3.35 12.81
C LYS A 32 -5.23 -2.70 11.98
N ILE A 33 -6.30 -2.21 12.62
CA ILE A 33 -7.40 -1.51 11.93
C ILE A 33 -6.89 -0.26 11.21
N LYS A 34 -5.96 0.50 11.82
CA LYS A 34 -5.37 1.68 11.19
C LYS A 34 -4.63 1.38 9.88
N VAL A 35 -4.01 0.21 9.76
CA VAL A 35 -3.33 -0.21 8.52
C VAL A 35 -4.33 -0.46 7.39
N THR A 36 -5.52 -0.95 7.71
CA THR A 36 -6.55 -1.33 6.72
C THR A 36 -7.54 -0.21 6.39
N THR A 37 -7.57 0.85 7.19
CA THR A 37 -8.59 1.89 7.09
C THR A 37 -8.00 3.20 6.62
N GLY A 38 -8.68 3.84 5.65
CA GLY A 38 -8.37 5.18 5.21
C GLY A 38 -8.74 6.22 6.27
N VAL A 39 -7.87 7.19 6.53
CA VAL A 39 -8.07 8.15 7.63
C VAL A 39 -8.43 9.56 7.19
N ASP A 40 -8.06 10.00 5.98
CA ASP A 40 -8.38 11.34 5.52
C ASP A 40 -8.26 11.51 3.99
N VAL A 41 -9.15 12.32 3.42
CA VAL A 41 -9.07 12.86 2.04
C VAL A 41 -8.20 14.12 1.95
N LEU A 42 -7.82 14.72 3.08
CA LEU A 42 -6.93 15.88 3.18
C LEU A 42 -5.46 15.51 3.41
N GLY A 43 -5.12 14.22 3.43
CA GLY A 43 -3.73 13.78 3.43
C GLY A 43 -3.01 14.15 2.13
N ARG A 44 -1.68 14.01 2.10
CA ARG A 44 -0.86 14.40 0.93
C ARG A 44 -1.16 13.58 -0.34
N CYS A 45 -1.81 12.43 -0.19
CA CYS A 45 -2.04 11.46 -1.26
C CYS A 45 -3.54 11.25 -1.44
N VAL A 46 -3.94 10.72 -2.61
CA VAL A 46 -5.36 10.46 -2.93
C VAL A 46 -5.98 9.48 -1.93
N GLY A 47 -5.21 8.50 -1.45
CA GLY A 47 -5.59 7.62 -0.36
C GLY A 47 -4.47 7.51 0.68
N ASN A 48 -4.83 7.59 1.96
CA ASN A 48 -3.89 7.48 3.08
C ASN A 48 -4.45 6.53 4.15
N THR A 49 -3.65 5.57 4.60
CA THR A 49 -3.98 4.74 5.77
C THR A 49 -3.58 5.44 7.08
N GLY A 50 -4.01 4.90 8.22
CA GLY A 50 -3.62 5.41 9.53
C GLY A 50 -2.14 5.21 9.88
N THR A 51 -1.68 5.96 10.88
CA THR A 51 -0.30 5.92 11.40
C THR A 51 -0.20 5.13 12.71
N ILE A 52 0.98 4.57 13.00
CA ILE A 52 1.30 3.90 14.27
C ILE A 52 2.62 4.48 14.82
N PRO A 53 2.56 5.64 15.52
CA PRO A 53 3.77 6.34 15.97
C PRO A 53 4.66 5.52 16.90
N ARG A 54 4.07 4.66 17.74
CA ARG A 54 4.78 3.78 18.69
C ARG A 54 5.83 2.88 18.01
N LEU A 55 5.55 2.44 16.79
CA LEU A 55 6.45 1.62 15.98
C LEU A 55 7.04 2.38 14.79
N GLY A 56 6.90 3.71 14.75
CA GLY A 56 7.43 4.55 13.67
C GLY A 56 6.72 4.38 12.31
N TRP A 57 5.54 3.76 12.27
CA TRP A 57 4.78 3.54 11.03
C TRP A 57 4.07 4.83 10.61
N LYS A 58 4.37 5.29 9.39
CA LYS A 58 3.83 6.55 8.85
C LYS A 58 2.55 6.40 8.03
N GLY A 59 2.04 5.17 7.86
CA GLY A 59 0.92 4.89 6.96
C GLY A 59 1.39 4.64 5.52
N PHE A 60 0.47 4.17 4.69
CA PHE A 60 0.62 4.09 3.24
C PHE A 60 -0.02 5.29 2.56
N CYS A 61 0.61 5.73 1.47
CA CYS A 61 0.21 6.82 0.59
C CYS A 61 0.02 6.23 -0.82
N LEU A 62 -1.16 6.37 -1.42
CA LEU A 62 -1.59 5.59 -2.60
C LEU A 62 -1.97 6.47 -3.78
N ASP A 63 -1.59 6.06 -5.00
CA ASP A 63 -1.86 6.78 -6.25
C ASP A 63 -1.82 5.91 -7.55
N SER A 64 -1.44 6.48 -8.70
CA SER A 64 -2.04 6.26 -10.03
C SER A 64 -1.22 5.41 -11.03
N PRO A 65 -1.78 5.06 -12.22
CA PRO A 65 -1.15 4.14 -13.18
C PRO A 65 -0.24 4.75 -14.27
N LEU A 66 -0.16 6.09 -14.43
CA LEU A 66 0.63 6.73 -15.52
C LEU A 66 1.55 7.88 -15.06
N GLY A 67 1.77 7.98 -13.75
CA GLY A 67 2.55 9.06 -13.13
C GLY A 67 2.03 9.38 -11.74
N VAL A 68 2.67 10.34 -11.07
CA VAL A 68 2.17 10.88 -9.79
C VAL A 68 1.12 11.93 -10.09
N ARG A 69 -0.09 11.72 -9.58
CA ARG A 69 -1.25 12.59 -9.73
C ARG A 69 -1.20 13.69 -8.67
N LEU A 70 -1.66 14.89 -9.03
CA LEU A 70 -1.74 16.06 -8.15
C LEU A 70 -0.39 16.47 -7.53
N ALA A 71 0.71 16.21 -8.25
CA ALA A 71 2.06 16.65 -7.89
C ALA A 71 2.64 17.58 -8.95
N ASP A 72 3.50 18.50 -8.53
CA ASP A 72 4.31 19.35 -9.40
C ASP A 72 5.66 18.70 -9.72
N PHE A 73 6.31 19.16 -10.79
CA PHE A 73 7.60 18.63 -11.28
C PHE A 73 7.61 17.11 -11.55
N ALA A 74 6.44 16.50 -11.77
CA ALA A 74 6.27 15.10 -12.11
C ALA A 74 6.21 14.89 -13.63
N SER A 75 6.57 13.69 -14.08
CA SER A 75 6.40 13.27 -15.47
C SER A 75 5.03 12.66 -15.72
N ALA A 76 4.47 12.89 -16.92
CA ALA A 76 3.29 12.19 -17.42
C ALA A 76 3.70 11.14 -18.47
N PHE A 77 3.50 9.87 -18.16
CA PHE A 77 3.86 8.76 -19.05
C PHE A 77 2.72 8.41 -20.01
N PRO A 78 2.98 7.70 -21.12
CA PRO A 78 1.93 7.17 -21.98
C PRO A 78 0.94 6.31 -21.19
N ALA A 79 -0.34 6.42 -21.51
CA ALA A 79 -1.36 5.60 -20.87
C ALA A 79 -1.16 4.11 -21.19
N GLY A 80 -1.69 3.23 -20.34
CA GLY A 80 -1.53 1.78 -20.49
C GLY A 80 -1.97 1.24 -21.87
N ILE A 81 -3.00 1.82 -22.48
CA ILE A 81 -3.44 1.45 -23.83
C ILE A 81 -2.38 1.74 -24.91
N ASN A 82 -1.59 2.80 -24.72
CA ASN A 82 -0.49 3.15 -25.61
C ASN A 82 0.73 2.25 -25.38
N CYS A 83 0.98 1.79 -24.15
CA CYS A 83 2.08 0.86 -23.85
C CYS A 83 1.91 -0.49 -24.56
N ARG A 84 0.67 -0.94 -24.82
CA ARG A 84 0.40 -2.17 -25.58
C ARG A 84 0.98 -2.13 -27.00
N VAL A 85 1.14 -0.94 -27.58
CA VAL A 85 1.54 -0.77 -28.98
C VAL A 85 3.06 -0.81 -29.16
N ARG A 86 3.83 -0.93 -28.08
CA ARG A 86 5.26 -1.23 -28.13
C ARG A 86 5.47 -2.72 -27.88
N GLY A 87 5.55 -3.47 -28.98
CA GLY A 87 6.22 -4.78 -29.01
C GLY A 87 7.73 -4.62 -28.95
#